data_AF-A0A0M3IRB6-F1
#
_entry.id   AF-A0A0M3IRB6-F1
#
_cell.length_a   1.000
_cell.length_b   1.000
_cell.length_c   1.000
_cell.angle_alpha   90.00
_cell.angle_beta   90.00
_cell.angle_gamma   90.00
#
_symmetry.space_group_name_H-M   'P 1'
#
loop_
_entity.id
_entity.type
_entity.pdbx_description
1 polymer ?
#
loop_
_entity_poly.entity_id
_entity_poly.type
_entity_poly.pdbx_seq_one_letter_code
_entity_poly.pdbx_strand_id
1 'polypeptide(L)' 'MSSHTLVAFVTALLCAKIIFGQQCEDLDVNCRDWVSGDPKLCFTTEYITRTCRKACHQCNEKIESSKVFYYNPK' A
#
# COMPACT_ATOMS: atom_id res chain seq x y z
N MET A 1 28.26 -25.46 -15.34
CA MET A 1 27.03 -24.71 -15.00
C MET A 1 26.49 -24.12 -16.29
N SER A 2 25.33 -24.56 -16.77
CA SER A 2 24.84 -24.24 -18.12
C SER A 2 24.26 -22.83 -18.21
N SER A 3 24.43 -22.14 -19.35
CA SER A 3 23.86 -20.80 -19.60
C SER A 3 22.36 -20.72 -19.33
N HIS A 4 21.61 -21.80 -19.59
CA HIS A 4 20.18 -21.87 -19.31
C HIS A 4 19.83 -21.72 -17.83
N THR A 5 20.71 -22.20 -16.94
CA THR A 5 20.52 -22.08 -15.49
C THR A 5 20.71 -20.63 -15.07
N LEU A 6 21.76 -19.95 -15.55
CA LEU A 6 22.01 -18.52 -15.26
C LEU A 6 20.88 -17.61 -15.74
N VAL A 7 20.36 -17.84 -16.96
CA VAL A 7 19.24 -17.05 -17.51
C VAL A 7 17.97 -17.22 -16.67
N ALA A 8 17.66 -18.44 -16.22
CA ALA A 8 16.51 -18.70 -15.35
C ALA A 8 16.63 -18.00 -13.99
N PHE A 9 17.84 -18.00 -13.39
CA PHE A 9 18.10 -17.31 -12.13
C PHE A 9 17.97 -15.78 -12.24
N VAL A 10 18.53 -15.18 -13.30
CA VAL A 10 18.42 -13.73 -13.54
C VAL A 10 16.97 -13.33 -13.82
N THR A 11 16.25 -14.11 -14.61
CA THR A 11 14.83 -13.87 -14.90
C THR A 11 13.97 -14.01 -13.64
N ALA A 12 14.21 -15.01 -12.79
CA ALA A 12 13.51 -15.18 -11.53
C ALA A 12 13.77 -14.03 -10.54
N LEU A 13 15.01 -13.54 -10.45
CA LEU A 13 15.39 -12.38 -9.63
C LEU A 13 14.73 -11.08 -10.11
N LEU A 14 14.64 -10.88 -11.43
CA LEU A 14 13.96 -9.72 -12.03
C LEU A 14 12.44 -9.80 -11.81
N CYS A 15 11.82 -10.98 -11.97
CA CYS A 15 10.39 -11.18 -11.69
C CYS A 15 10.05 -10.96 -10.20
N ALA A 16 10.93 -11.36 -9.28
CA ALA A 16 10.71 -11.16 -7.85
C ALA A 16 10.67 -9.67 -7.44
N LYS A 17 11.38 -8.79 -8.18
CA LYS A 17 11.36 -7.33 -7.95
C LYS A 17 10.05 -6.66 -8.40
N ILE A 18 9.37 -7.23 -9.40
CA ILE A 18 8.13 -6.64 -9.95
C ILE A 18 6.92 -6.89 -9.03
N ILE A 19 6.98 -7.88 -8.13
CA ILE A 19 5.84 -8.33 -7.31
C ILE A 19 5.70 -7.58 -5.97
N PHE A 20 6.74 -6.85 -5.51
CA PHE A 20 6.74 -6.26 -4.16
C PHE A 20 6.53 -4.75 -4.15
N GLY A 21 5.29 -4.35 -3.86
CA GLY A 21 4.99 -3.05 -3.26
C GLY A 21 3.76 -2.40 -3.88
N GLN A 22 2.61 -2.47 -3.20
CA GLN A 22 1.60 -1.43 -3.41
C GLN A 22 2.30 -0.09 -3.17
N GLN A 23 2.38 0.72 -4.21
CA GLN A 23 3.02 2.02 -4.14
C GLN A 23 2.25 2.86 -3.12
N CYS A 24 2.85 3.05 -1.94
CA CYS A 24 2.28 3.91 -0.92
C CYS A 24 2.72 5.34 -1.22
N GLU A 25 1.82 6.06 -1.86
CA GLU A 25 1.96 7.45 -2.19
C GLU A 25 0.66 8.18 -1.91
N ASP A 26 0.79 9.49 -1.73
CA ASP A 26 -0.35 10.38 -1.69
C ASP A 26 -0.71 10.73 -3.14
N LEU A 27 -2.00 10.61 -3.48
CA LEU A 27 -2.54 10.89 -4.82
C LEU A 27 -2.99 12.35 -4.98
N ASP A 28 -3.00 13.13 -3.90
CA ASP A 28 -3.32 14.55 -3.91
C ASP A 28 -2.19 15.35 -3.25
N VAL A 29 -1.89 16.51 -3.83
CA VAL A 29 -0.82 17.40 -3.36
C VAL A 29 -1.13 18.03 -1.99
N ASN A 30 -2.41 18.15 -1.64
CA ASN A 30 -2.87 18.78 -0.41
C ASN A 30 -2.94 17.80 0.77
N CYS A 31 -2.66 16.51 0.56
CA CYS A 31 -2.73 15.48 1.59
C CYS A 31 -1.95 15.85 2.85
N ARG A 32 -0.77 16.46 2.69
CA ARG A 32 0.03 16.92 3.82
C ARG A 32 -0.69 17.98 4.64
N ASP A 33 -1.29 18.97 3.98
CA ASP A 33 -1.90 20.12 4.64
C ASP A 33 -3.21 19.72 5.32
N TRP A 34 -4.04 18.91 4.67
CA TRP A 34 -5.29 18.41 5.25
C TRP A 34 -5.04 17.53 6.47
N VAL A 35 -4.13 16.55 6.36
CA VAL A 35 -3.85 15.64 7.48
C VAL A 35 -3.12 16.35 8.63
N SER A 36 -2.27 17.35 8.32
CA SER A 36 -1.64 18.16 9.37
C SER A 36 -2.63 19.09 10.07
N GLY A 37 -3.63 19.60 9.34
CA GLY A 37 -4.69 20.46 9.89
C GLY A 37 -5.73 19.70 10.69
N ASP A 38 -6.16 18.52 10.21
CA ASP A 38 -7.07 17.63 10.93
C ASP A 38 -6.76 16.14 10.62
N PRO A 39 -6.00 15.47 11.51
CA PRO A 39 -5.68 14.05 11.36
C PRO A 39 -6.91 13.13 11.34
N LYS A 40 -8.07 13.56 11.86
CA LYS A 40 -9.28 12.73 11.88
C LYS A 40 -9.82 12.47 10.48
N LEU A 41 -9.48 13.33 9.51
CA LEU A 41 -9.87 13.19 8.11
C LEU A 41 -9.44 11.85 7.51
N CYS A 42 -8.36 11.26 8.01
CA CYS A 42 -7.91 9.91 7.63
C CYS A 42 -8.95 8.80 7.90
N PHE A 43 -9.93 9.06 8.78
CA PHE A 43 -10.96 8.10 9.19
C PHE A 43 -12.39 8.59 8.92
N THR A 44 -12.59 9.90 8.78
CA THR A 44 -13.93 10.49 8.58
C THR A 44 -14.23 10.86 7.13
N THR A 45 -13.21 10.95 6.28
CA THR A 45 -13.34 11.42 4.91
C THR A 45 -12.79 10.38 3.95
N GLU A 46 -13.69 9.64 3.30
CA GLU A 46 -13.38 8.54 2.38
C GLU A 46 -12.38 8.94 1.29
N TYR A 47 -12.49 10.16 0.77
CA TYR A 47 -11.53 10.69 -0.21
C TYR A 47 -10.11 10.71 0.37
N ILE A 48 -9.92 11.31 1.54
CA ILE A 48 -8.61 11.44 2.19
C ILE A 48 -8.07 10.05 2.59
N THR A 49 -8.92 9.15 3.08
CA THR A 49 -8.52 7.76 3.37
C THR A 49 -7.96 7.05 2.12
N ARG A 50 -8.56 7.26 0.94
CA ARG A 50 -8.12 6.61 -0.30
C ARG A 50 -6.93 7.28 -0.96
N THR A 51 -6.87 8.61 -0.93
CA THR A 51 -5.86 9.39 -1.65
C THR A 51 -4.63 9.68 -0.81
N CYS A 52 -4.78 9.90 0.49
CA CYS A 52 -3.70 10.36 1.37
C CYS A 52 -3.08 9.24 2.21
N ARG A 53 -2.89 8.06 1.60
CA ARG A 53 -2.44 6.84 2.32
C ARG A 53 -1.09 7.03 3.00
N LYS A 54 -0.17 7.80 2.42
CA LYS A 54 1.15 8.04 2.99
C LYS A 54 1.06 9.07 4.12
N ALA A 55 0.37 10.19 3.91
CA ALA A 55 0.14 11.20 4.94
C ALA A 55 -0.63 10.64 6.15
N CYS A 56 -1.60 9.74 5.91
CA CYS A 56 -2.34 9.03 6.94
C CYS A 56 -1.60 7.82 7.55
N HIS A 57 -0.36 7.53 7.11
CA HIS A 57 0.44 6.38 7.55
C HIS A 57 -0.24 5.01 7.32
N GLN A 58 -1.12 4.91 6.33
CA GLN A 58 -1.88 3.71 5.94
C GLN A 58 -1.20 2.89 4.83
N CYS A 59 0.13 3.01 4.69
CA CYS A 59 0.92 2.31 3.67
C CYS A 59 0.93 0.77 3.79
N ASN A 60 0.56 0.25 4.95
CA ASN A 60 0.66 -1.17 5.28
C ASN A 60 -0.68 -1.91 5.20
N GLU A 61 -1.73 -1.27 4.67
CA GLU A 61 -2.97 -1.97 4.35
C GLU A 61 -2.76 -2.83 3.10
N LYS A 62 -1.92 -3.87 3.25
CA LYS A 62 -2.05 -5.07 2.44
C LYS A 62 -3.53 -5.38 2.43
N ILE A 63 -4.09 -5.51 1.25
CA ILE A 63 -5.40 -6.06 1.01
C ILE A 63 -5.44 -7.43 1.71
N GLU A 64 -5.85 -7.47 2.96
CA GLU A 64 -6.48 -8.63 3.56
C GLU A 64 -7.98 -8.49 3.31
N SER A 65 -8.33 -8.44 2.03
CA SER A 65 -9.67 -8.76 1.53
C SER A 65 -9.94 -10.26 1.70
N SER A 66 -9.81 -10.75 2.94
CA SER A 66 -10.29 -12.05 3.43
C SER A 66 -10.75 -12.00 4.89
N LYS A 67 -10.80 -10.83 5.54
CA LYS A 67 -11.50 -10.68 6.84
C LYS A 67 -12.46 -9.50 6.86
N VAL A 68 -13.33 -9.41 5.85
CA VAL A 68 -14.73 -9.11 6.18
C VAL A 68 -15.22 -10.33 6.98
N PHE A 69 -15.86 -10.12 8.14
CA PHE A 69 -16.52 -11.11 9.02
C PHE A 69 -15.90 -11.50 10.39
N TYR A 70 -15.01 -10.73 11.03
CA TYR A 70 -14.85 -10.89 12.51
C TYR A 70 -14.45 -9.59 13.22
N TYR A 71 -15.32 -8.57 13.17
CA TYR A 71 -15.38 -7.58 14.26
C TYR A 71 -16.61 -7.92 15.10
N ASN A 72 -16.38 -8.47 16.30
CA ASN A 72 -17.40 -8.70 17.31
C ASN A 72 -17.30 -7.56 18.35
N PRO A 73 -18.21 -6.59 18.36
CA PRO A 73 -18.37 -5.73 19.52
C PRO A 73 -18.99 -6.59 20.64
N LYS A 74 -18.24 -6.73 21.75
CA LYS A 74 -18.71 -7.31 23.01
C LYS A 74 -20.13 -6.89 23.37
#